data_AF-A0A929DMN7-F1
#
_entry.id   AF-A0A929DMN7-F1
#
_cell.length_a   1.000
_cell.length_b   1.000
_cell.length_c   1.000
_cell.angle_alpha   90.00
_cell.angle_beta   90.00
_cell.angle_gamma   90.00
#
_symmetry.space_group_name_H-M   'P 1'
#
loop_
_entity.id
_entity.type
_entity.pdbx_description
1 polymer ?
#
loop_
_entity_poly.entity_id
_entity_poly.type
_entity_poly.pdbx_seq_one_letter_code
_entity_poly.pdbx_strand_id
1 'polypeptide(L)'
;MPEEDIARVVDFFAKPVVAGAEMQGTLRIGDKIHIVGNTTDMEFVVESMQIDRVDIIETKPGDIIGIKVPDRVRRGDKVYKVTE
;
A
#
# COMPACT_ATOMS: atom_id res chain seq x y z
N MET A 1 19.11 -2.76 -1.99
CA MET A 1 17.88 -3.30 -1.39
C MET A 1 16.99 -3.69 -2.56
N PRO A 2 16.63 -4.97 -2.70
CA PRO A 2 15.62 -5.37 -3.67
C PRO A 2 14.27 -4.74 -3.30
N GLU A 3 13.76 -3.91 -4.21
CA GLU A 3 12.43 -3.34 -4.18
C GLU A 3 11.57 -4.08 -5.20
N GLU A 4 10.44 -4.64 -4.76
CA GLU A 4 9.52 -5.37 -5.63
C GLU A 4 8.24 -4.55 -5.82
N ASP A 5 7.84 -4.29 -7.07
CA ASP A 5 6.57 -3.62 -7.38
C ASP A 5 5.42 -4.58 -7.05
N ILE A 6 4.75 -4.33 -5.93
CA ILE A 6 3.73 -5.25 -5.38
C ILE A 6 2.32 -4.68 -5.49
N ALA A 7 2.14 -3.38 -5.70
CA ALA A 7 0.82 -2.77 -5.77
C ALA A 7 0.81 -1.41 -6.46
N ARG A 8 -0.38 -0.98 -6.87
CA ARG A 8 -0.60 0.35 -7.45
C ARG A 8 -1.76 1.07 -6.79
N VAL A 9 -1.55 2.33 -6.42
CA VAL A 9 -2.60 3.16 -5.81
C VAL A 9 -3.66 3.48 -6.87
N VAL A 10 -4.89 3.04 -6.61
CA VAL A 10 -6.06 3.28 -7.46
C VAL A 10 -6.95 4.39 -6.93
N ASP A 11 -7.00 4.55 -5.60
CA ASP A 11 -7.84 5.56 -4.94
C ASP A 11 -7.22 6.03 -3.62
N PHE A 12 -7.65 7.18 -3.13
CA PHE A 12 -7.23 7.72 -1.84
C PHE A 12 -8.41 8.34 -1.08
N PHE A 13 -8.69 7.78 0.09
CA PHE A 13 -9.74 8.24 0.98
C PHE A 13 -9.18 9.26 1.98
N ALA A 14 -9.35 10.54 1.68
CA ALA A 14 -8.83 11.63 2.51
C ALA A 14 -9.44 11.71 3.93
N LYS A 15 -10.68 11.22 4.13
CA LYS A 15 -11.34 11.24 5.46
C LYS A 15 -10.67 10.29 6.47
N PRO A 16 -10.48 8.99 6.15
CA PRO A 16 -9.75 8.07 7.01
C PRO A 16 -8.23 8.07 6.77
N VAL A 17 -7.73 8.82 5.78
CA VAL A 17 -6.32 8.81 5.33
C VAL A 17 -5.88 7.39 4.93
N VAL A 18 -6.69 6.76 4.06
CA VAL A 18 -6.47 5.39 3.59
C VAL A 18 -6.20 5.41 2.09
N ALA A 19 -5.12 4.76 1.68
CA ALA A 19 -4.78 4.50 0.29
C ALA A 19 -5.45 3.20 -0.17
N GLY A 20 -6.28 3.28 -1.20
CA GLY A 20 -6.75 2.11 -1.94
C GLY A 20 -5.69 1.70 -2.95
N ALA A 21 -5.10 0.52 -2.77
CA ALA A 21 -4.09 -0.04 -3.66
C ALA A 21 -4.54 -1.39 -4.21
N GLU A 22 -4.33 -1.60 -5.51
CA GLU A 22 -4.54 -2.88 -6.18
C GLU A 22 -3.25 -3.69 -6.10
N MET A 23 -3.32 -4.83 -5.42
CA MET A 23 -2.20 -5.73 -5.19
C MET A 23 -1.88 -6.53 -6.45
N GLN A 24 -0.62 -6.54 -6.85
CA GLN A 24 -0.05 -7.43 -7.86
C GLN A 24 0.82 -8.53 -7.22
N GLY A 25 1.27 -8.31 -6.00
CA GLY A 25 2.05 -9.25 -5.19
C GLY A 25 1.36 -9.61 -3.87
N THR A 26 2.13 -10.26 -3.00
CA THR A 26 1.72 -10.55 -1.62
C THR A 26 2.37 -9.55 -0.66
N LEU A 27 1.58 -9.07 0.30
CA LEU A 27 2.02 -8.15 1.35
C LEU A 27 1.46 -8.63 2.70
N ARG A 28 2.25 -8.53 3.76
CA ARG A 28 1.81 -8.78 5.13
C ARG A 28 1.93 -7.55 6.01
N ILE A 29 1.10 -7.53 7.06
CA ILE A 29 1.30 -6.59 8.17
C ILE A 29 2.71 -6.80 8.75
N GLY A 30 3.43 -5.70 8.96
CA GLY A 30 4.83 -5.68 9.41
C GLY A 30 5.86 -5.60 8.29
N ASP A 31 5.46 -5.78 7.02
CA ASP A 31 6.34 -5.54 5.90
C ASP A 31 6.57 -4.04 5.70
N LYS A 32 7.77 -3.68 5.23
CA LYS A 32 8.13 -2.32 4.85
C LYS A 32 7.75 -2.07 3.39
N ILE A 33 7.02 -0.99 3.15
CA ILE A 33 6.62 -0.56 1.81
C ILE A 33 7.13 0.84 1.51
N HIS A 34 7.38 1.10 0.25
CA HIS A 34 7.81 2.37 -0.31
C HIS A 34 6.81 2.82 -1.36
N ILE A 35 6.12 3.92 -1.07
CA ILE A 35 5.19 4.53 -2.03
C ILE A 35 5.92 5.62 -2.78
N VAL A 36 6.03 5.44 -4.10
CA VAL A 36 6.69 6.38 -5.01
C VAL A 36 5.70 6.81 -6.09
N GLY A 37 5.47 8.11 -6.12
CA GLY A 37 4.63 8.80 -7.08
C GLY A 37 5.35 9.97 -7.73
N ASN A 38 4.61 10.79 -8.45
CA ASN A 38 5.20 11.97 -9.10
C ASN A 38 5.56 13.09 -8.11
N THR A 39 4.88 13.13 -6.96
CA THR A 39 5.09 14.10 -5.88
C THR A 39 5.11 13.44 -4.51
N THR A 40 5.10 12.10 -4.48
CA THR A 40 4.94 11.30 -3.27
C THR A 40 6.18 10.42 -3.18
N ASP A 41 6.89 10.46 -2.07
CA ASP A 41 8.02 9.58 -1.80
C ASP A 41 8.03 9.31 -0.30
N MET A 42 7.66 8.11 0.10
CA MET A 42 7.57 7.74 1.50
C MET A 42 7.72 6.25 1.75
N GLU A 43 8.55 5.91 2.73
CA GLU A 43 8.72 4.55 3.24
C GLU A 43 8.11 4.41 4.63
N PHE A 44 7.33 3.35 4.84
CA PHE A 44 6.77 3.04 6.14
C PHE A 44 6.47 1.56 6.29
N VAL A 45 6.25 1.12 7.52
CA VAL A 45 5.86 -0.25 7.83
C VAL A 45 4.35 -0.33 7.86
N VAL A 46 3.79 -1.37 7.23
CA VAL A 46 2.34 -1.60 7.22
C VAL A 46 1.88 -2.02 8.60
N GLU A 47 1.20 -1.10 9.31
CA GLU A 47 0.62 -1.38 10.63
C GLU A 47 -0.79 -1.96 10.54
N SER A 48 -1.55 -1.56 9.52
CA SER A 48 -2.95 -1.94 9.35
C SER A 48 -3.36 -1.91 7.88
N MET A 49 -4.12 -2.93 7.48
CA MET A 49 -4.64 -3.10 6.13
C MET A 49 -6.02 -3.77 6.18
N GLN A 50 -6.89 -3.37 5.26
CA GLN A 50 -8.29 -3.79 5.21
C GLN A 50 -8.73 -4.11 3.78
N ILE A 51 -9.53 -5.15 3.60
CA ILE A 51 -10.25 -5.42 2.34
C ILE A 51 -11.73 -5.38 2.63
N ASP A 52 -12.51 -4.59 1.88
CA ASP A 52 -13.96 -4.50 2.03
C ASP A 52 -14.44 -4.31 3.49
N ARG A 53 -13.68 -3.51 4.27
CA ARG A 53 -13.90 -3.22 5.71
C ARG A 53 -13.63 -4.42 6.65
N VAL A 54 -12.90 -5.41 6.19
CA VAL A 54 -12.41 -6.56 6.97
C VAL A 54 -10.91 -6.40 7.18
N ASP A 55 -10.46 -6.44 8.43
CA ASP A 55 -9.03 -6.45 8.75
C ASP A 55 -8.40 -7.77 8.29
N ILE A 56 -7.28 -7.67 7.59
CA ILE A 56 -6.55 -8.83 7.07
C ILE A 56 -5.07 -8.73 7.42
N ILE A 57 -4.39 -9.88 7.49
CA ILE A 57 -2.96 -9.97 7.86
C ILE A 57 -2.08 -10.16 6.63
N GLU A 58 -2.62 -10.76 5.56
CA GLU A 58 -1.92 -11.04 4.31
C GLU A 58 -2.82 -10.76 3.11
N THR A 59 -2.24 -10.19 2.05
CA THR A 59 -2.92 -9.85 0.80
C THR A 59 -2.49 -10.79 -0.32
N LYS A 60 -3.34 -10.95 -1.34
CA LYS A 60 -3.00 -11.72 -2.54
C LYS A 60 -2.99 -10.81 -3.78
N PRO A 61 -2.27 -11.22 -4.84
CA PRO A 61 -2.39 -10.61 -6.16
C PRO A 61 -3.85 -10.60 -6.62
N GLY A 62 -4.35 -9.43 -7.03
CA GLY A 62 -5.73 -9.18 -7.45
C GLY A 62 -6.61 -8.55 -6.37
N ASP A 63 -6.16 -8.49 -5.12
CA ASP A 63 -6.93 -7.87 -4.04
C ASP A 63 -6.82 -6.34 -4.07
N ILE A 64 -7.93 -5.66 -3.79
CA ILE A 64 -7.93 -4.21 -3.56
C ILE A 64 -7.94 -3.98 -2.05
N ILE A 65 -6.83 -3.46 -1.54
CA ILE A 65 -6.66 -3.23 -0.11
C ILE A 65 -6.69 -1.72 0.20
N GLY A 66 -7.24 -1.39 1.37
CA GLY A 66 -7.05 -0.11 2.02
C GLY A 66 -5.89 -0.19 3.00
N ILE A 67 -4.82 0.56 2.75
CA ILE A 67 -3.69 0.72 3.66
C ILE A 67 -3.79 2.08 4.34
N LYS A 68 -3.62 2.12 5.66
CA LYS A 68 -3.47 3.40 6.36
C LYS A 68 -2.11 4.01 6.03
N VAL A 69 -2.11 5.20 5.46
CA VAL A 69 -0.88 5.90 5.05
C VAL A 69 -0.58 7.08 5.99
N PRO A 70 0.71 7.40 6.23
CA PRO A 70 1.07 8.56 7.04
C PRO A 70 0.67 9.90 6.42
N ASP A 71 0.63 9.94 5.09
CA ASP A 71 0.39 11.15 4.31
C ASP A 71 -0.43 10.83 3.06
N ARG A 72 -0.91 11.88 2.39
CA ARG A 72 -1.74 11.80 1.20
C ARG A 72 -0.97 11.18 0.02
N VAL A 73 -1.52 10.10 -0.51
CA VAL A 73 -1.09 9.51 -1.78
C VAL A 73 -2.00 9.94 -2.93
N ARG A 74 -1.58 9.67 -4.17
CA ARG A 74 -2.32 9.99 -5.39
C ARG A 74 -2.56 8.74 -6.22
N ARG A 75 -3.65 8.77 -6.98
CA ARG A 75 -3.95 7.73 -7.96
C ARG A 75 -2.81 7.63 -8.97
N GLY A 76 -2.32 6.40 -9.16
CA GLY A 76 -1.22 6.09 -10.05
C GLY A 76 0.13 5.94 -9.35
N ASP A 77 0.24 6.30 -8.06
CA ASP A 77 1.43 6.06 -7.26
C ASP A 77 1.72 4.55 -7.20
N LYS A 78 3.00 4.19 -7.23
CA LYS A 78 3.48 2.82 -7.18
C LYS A 78 3.84 2.44 -5.76
N VAL A 79 3.60 1.19 -5.40
CA VAL A 79 3.92 0.66 -4.08
C VAL A 79 4.93 -0.47 -4.25
N TYR A 80 6.10 -0.25 -3.67
CA TYR A 80 7.18 -1.20 -3.67
C TYR A 80 7.29 -1.86 -2.29
N LYS A 81 7.57 -3.16 -2.25
CA LYS A 81 7.95 -3.86 -1.03
C LYS A 81 9.46 -3.78 -0.90
N VAL A 82 9.92 -3.26 0.23
CA VAL A 82 11.35 -3.22 0.53
C VAL A 82 11.71 -4.53 1.21
N THR A 83 12.47 -5.37 0.52
CA THR A 83 13.06 -6.58 1.09
C THR A 83 14.53 -6.31 1.43
N GLU A 84 14.95 -6.67 2.65
CA GLU A 84 16.36 -6.62 3.08
C GLU A 84 17.15 -7.83 2.56
#